data_AF-A0AAW0KBK8-F1
#
_entry.id   AF-A0AAW0KBK8-F1
#
_cell.length_a   1.000
_cell.length_b   1.000
_cell.length_c   1.000
_cell.angle_alpha   90.00
_cell.angle_beta   90.00
_cell.angle_gamma   90.00
#
_symmetry.space_group_name_H-M   'P 1'
#
loop_
_entity.id
_entity.type
_entity.pdbx_description
1 polymer ?
#
loop_
_entity_poly.entity_id
_entity_poly.type
_entity_poly.pdbx_seq_one_letter_code
_entity_poly.pdbx_strand_id
1 'polypeptide(L)'
;MLPDNQNKIGGYAGSAIWGSSPSIDIIRKHVYIATGNLYSAPLNVTQCQQKENNQTVPTHPDQCVEPDNHSESILALDLDTGKMKWFHQLGGYDVFFVACNNLSTANCPPGPDPDADFGEAPLMLSVKRNKTRLDIVAAVQKSGFAWALDRNNGSLIWVTIGNSCRTDLGLLVCISSILQVSTMIQPVLIWSVSMPLESATEYKLC
;
A
#
# COMPACT_ATOMS: atom_id res chain seq x y z
N MET A 1 10.01 8.01 -8.47
CA MET A 1 9.01 6.93 -8.29
C MET A 1 8.67 6.31 -9.62
N LEU A 2 8.52 7.12 -10.67
CA LEU A 2 8.38 6.65 -12.04
C LEU A 2 9.63 7.00 -12.86
N PRO A 3 9.88 6.27 -13.96
CA PRO A 3 10.92 6.63 -14.93
C PRO A 3 10.68 8.03 -15.52
N ASP A 4 11.76 8.71 -15.89
CA ASP A 4 11.66 10.01 -16.58
C ASP A 4 11.11 9.80 -18.01
N ASN A 5 10.01 10.49 -18.32
CA ASN A 5 9.40 10.48 -19.64
C ASN A 5 10.21 11.28 -20.69
N GLN A 6 11.29 11.97 -20.30
CA GLN A 6 12.16 12.76 -21.20
C GLN A 6 11.38 13.80 -22.01
N ASN A 7 10.43 14.49 -21.36
CA ASN A 7 9.50 15.45 -21.99
C ASN A 7 8.65 14.88 -23.14
N LYS A 8 8.46 13.55 -23.21
CA LYS A 8 7.54 12.93 -24.16
C LYS A 8 6.19 12.64 -23.54
N ILE A 9 5.14 12.76 -24.34
CA ILE A 9 3.78 12.35 -23.96
C ILE A 9 3.62 10.83 -24.11
N GLY A 10 2.62 10.27 -23.42
CA GLY A 10 2.30 8.84 -23.50
C GLY A 10 3.25 7.95 -22.70
N GLY A 11 4.01 8.52 -21.78
CA GLY A 11 4.79 7.77 -20.79
C GLY A 11 3.98 7.44 -19.52
N TYR A 12 4.69 7.11 -18.44
CA TYR A 12 4.05 6.85 -17.16
C TYR A 12 3.49 8.13 -16.54
N ALA A 13 2.32 8.01 -15.92
CA ALA A 13 1.75 9.03 -15.03
C ALA A 13 1.02 8.34 -13.87
N GLY A 14 0.82 9.05 -12.76
CA GLY A 14 0.26 8.49 -11.52
C GLY A 14 1.33 8.28 -10.46
N SER A 15 1.29 7.15 -9.75
CA SER A 15 2.16 6.87 -8.59
C SER A 15 2.07 7.97 -7.53
N ALA A 16 0.86 8.44 -7.29
CA ALA A 16 0.59 9.52 -6.34
C ALA A 16 0.95 9.07 -4.91
N ILE A 17 1.39 10.03 -4.10
CA ILE A 17 1.61 9.83 -2.66
C ILE A 17 0.42 10.47 -1.95
N TRP A 18 -0.55 9.64 -1.55
CA TRP A 18 -1.78 10.10 -0.91
C TRP A 18 -1.65 10.27 0.61
N GLY A 19 -0.79 9.46 1.23
CA GLY A 19 -0.56 9.48 2.67
C GLY A 19 -0.03 10.83 3.15
N SER A 20 -0.80 11.52 3.99
CA SER A 20 -0.47 12.87 4.47
C SER A 20 0.55 12.89 5.62
N SER A 21 0.91 11.71 6.16
CA SER A 21 1.74 11.59 7.37
C SER A 21 2.88 10.57 7.21
N PRO A 22 3.93 10.86 6.41
CA PRO A 22 5.05 9.93 6.22
C PRO A 22 5.76 9.63 7.56
N SER A 23 6.02 8.35 7.82
CA SER A 23 6.77 7.93 9.02
C SER A 23 8.26 8.25 8.87
N ILE A 24 8.89 8.77 9.93
CA ILE A 24 10.32 9.13 9.93
C ILE A 24 11.09 8.31 10.96
N ASP A 25 12.13 7.60 10.51
CA ASP A 25 13.11 6.91 11.36
C ASP A 25 14.41 7.72 11.40
N ILE A 26 14.56 8.53 12.46
CA ILE A 26 15.73 9.40 12.64
C ILE A 26 17.04 8.64 12.88
N ILE A 27 16.96 7.39 13.35
CA ILE A 27 18.15 6.57 13.63
C ILE A 27 18.70 6.01 12.32
N ARG A 28 17.82 5.54 11.44
CA ARG A 28 18.18 5.03 10.11
C ARG A 28 18.30 6.12 9.05
N LYS A 29 17.88 7.35 9.37
CA LYS A 29 17.74 8.44 8.40
C LYS A 29 16.83 8.05 7.23
N HIS A 30 15.69 7.41 7.53
CA HIS A 30 14.70 7.01 6.53
C HIS A 30 13.39 7.78 6.70
N VAL A 31 12.78 8.15 5.57
CA VAL A 31 11.38 8.58 5.46
C VAL A 31 10.63 7.50 4.68
N TYR A 32 9.55 6.97 5.26
CA TYR A 32 8.74 5.96 4.61
C TYR A 32 7.51 6.57 3.97
N ILE A 33 7.30 6.24 2.70
CA ILE A 33 6.13 6.64 1.91
C ILE A 33 5.57 5.41 1.20
N ALA A 34 4.33 5.52 0.75
CA ALA A 34 3.73 4.58 -0.17
C ALA A 34 3.19 5.32 -1.38
N THR A 35 3.19 4.64 -2.53
CA THR A 35 2.73 5.19 -3.81
C THR A 35 1.52 4.44 -4.30
N GLY A 36 0.61 5.14 -4.94
CA GLY A 36 -0.55 4.53 -5.57
C GLY A 36 -0.32 4.04 -7.00
N ASN A 37 -1.45 3.87 -7.67
CA ASN A 37 -1.56 3.27 -8.98
C ASN A 37 -1.13 4.22 -10.09
N LEU A 38 -0.99 3.70 -11.31
CA LEU A 38 -0.73 4.49 -12.50
C LEU A 38 -2.02 5.05 -13.08
N TYR A 39 -1.94 6.18 -13.77
CA TYR A 39 -3.03 6.74 -14.58
C TYR A 39 -2.80 6.52 -16.08
N SER A 40 -1.53 6.37 -16.47
CA SER A 40 -1.13 5.97 -17.81
C SER A 40 0.17 5.17 -17.76
N ALA A 41 0.34 4.31 -18.75
CA ALA A 41 1.55 3.53 -18.96
C ALA A 41 2.00 3.64 -20.43
N PRO A 42 3.30 3.47 -20.73
CA PRO A 42 3.80 3.53 -22.09
C PRO A 42 3.25 2.41 -22.98
N LEU A 43 3.38 2.59 -24.30
CA LEU A 43 2.80 1.67 -25.29
C LEU A 43 3.35 0.24 -25.19
N ASN A 44 4.64 0.08 -24.90
CA ASN A 44 5.24 -1.25 -24.72
C ASN A 44 4.62 -2.02 -23.54
N VAL A 45 4.33 -1.32 -22.45
CA VAL A 45 3.75 -1.88 -21.22
C VAL A 45 2.28 -2.23 -21.44
N THR A 46 1.49 -1.32 -22.01
CA THR A 46 0.07 -1.60 -22.32
C THR A 46 -0.08 -2.72 -23.36
N GLN A 47 0.77 -2.79 -24.38
CA GLN A 47 0.77 -3.91 -25.34
C GLN A 47 1.23 -5.23 -24.71
N CYS A 48 2.18 -5.18 -23.77
CA CYS A 48 2.55 -6.35 -22.98
C CYS A 48 1.33 -6.87 -22.21
N GLN A 49 0.64 -5.98 -21.49
CA GLN A 49 -0.52 -6.34 -20.70
C GLN A 49 -1.65 -6.93 -21.56
N GLN A 50 -1.93 -6.36 -22.73
CA GLN A 50 -2.90 -6.92 -23.67
C GLN A 50 -2.58 -8.35 -24.10
N LYS A 51 -1.28 -8.68 -24.25
CA LYS A 51 -0.85 -10.03 -24.59
C LYS A 51 -1.00 -10.98 -23.41
N GLU A 52 -0.72 -10.53 -22.19
CA GLU A 52 -0.93 -11.34 -20.98
C GLU A 52 -2.41 -11.60 -20.73
N ASN A 53 -3.30 -10.62 -20.96
CA ASN A 53 -4.75 -10.81 -20.83
C ASN A 53 -5.33 -11.87 -21.77
N ASN A 54 -4.66 -12.13 -22.90
CA ASN A 54 -5.05 -13.16 -23.86
C ASN A 54 -4.45 -14.54 -23.52
N GLN A 55 -3.70 -14.66 -22.42
CA GLN A 55 -3.14 -15.91 -21.93
C GLN A 55 -4.01 -16.47 -20.80
N THR A 56 -4.09 -17.79 -20.73
CA THR A 56 -4.83 -18.50 -19.68
C THR A 56 -3.97 -18.85 -18.47
N VAL A 57 -2.65 -18.67 -18.58
CA VAL A 57 -1.67 -18.95 -17.52
C VAL A 57 -1.01 -17.64 -17.12
N PRO A 58 -1.16 -17.21 -15.86
CA PRO A 58 -0.46 -16.04 -15.36
C PRO A 58 1.07 -16.22 -15.42
N THR A 59 1.76 -15.18 -15.86
CA THR A 59 3.21 -15.06 -15.85
C THR A 59 3.67 -14.55 -14.47
N HIS A 60 4.68 -15.22 -13.89
CA HIS A 60 5.29 -14.79 -12.63
C HIS A 60 6.82 -14.80 -12.75
N PRO A 61 7.51 -13.70 -12.42
CA PRO A 61 6.96 -12.38 -12.08
C PRO A 61 6.22 -11.74 -13.26
N ASP A 62 5.35 -10.76 -12.98
CA ASP A 62 4.67 -9.95 -14.00
C ASP A 62 5.71 -9.32 -14.94
N GLN A 63 5.65 -9.67 -16.23
CA GLN A 63 6.67 -9.26 -17.20
C GLN A 63 6.40 -7.85 -17.74
N CYS A 64 5.22 -7.31 -17.49
CA CYS A 64 4.77 -6.02 -18.01
C CYS A 64 5.10 -4.87 -17.05
N VAL A 65 5.56 -5.17 -15.84
CA VAL A 65 6.01 -4.17 -14.87
C VAL A 65 7.52 -3.92 -15.03
N GLU A 66 7.87 -2.72 -15.44
CA GLU A 66 9.26 -2.32 -15.61
C GLU A 66 9.96 -2.12 -14.24
N PRO A 67 11.26 -2.47 -14.09
CA PRO A 67 11.97 -2.39 -12.80
C PRO A 67 12.05 -1.00 -12.17
N ASP A 68 12.05 0.05 -13.00
CA ASP A 68 12.12 1.45 -12.57
C ASP A 68 10.73 2.05 -12.30
N ASN A 69 9.66 1.28 -12.51
CA ASN A 69 8.31 1.65 -12.08
C ASN A 69 8.10 1.26 -10.62
N HIS A 70 8.05 2.26 -9.74
CA HIS A 70 7.78 2.09 -8.32
C HIS A 70 6.36 2.54 -7.94
N SER A 71 5.36 2.34 -8.81
CA SER A 71 3.95 2.37 -8.41
C SER A 71 3.62 1.20 -7.46
N GLU A 72 2.52 1.29 -6.71
CA GLU A 72 2.07 0.22 -5.80
C GLU A 72 3.18 -0.29 -4.86
N SER A 73 3.98 0.63 -4.34
CA SER A 73 5.19 0.32 -3.59
C SER A 73 5.22 1.00 -2.23
N ILE A 74 5.90 0.37 -1.28
CA ILE A 74 6.42 1.04 -0.07
C ILE A 74 7.88 1.36 -0.31
N LEU A 75 8.28 2.59 0.03
CA LEU A 75 9.63 3.09 -0.21
C LEU A 75 10.23 3.67 1.06
N ALA A 76 11.55 3.53 1.18
CA ALA A 76 12.36 4.32 2.10
C ALA A 76 13.21 5.32 1.33
N LEU A 77 13.08 6.58 1.69
CA LEU A 77 13.90 7.67 1.20
C LEU A 77 14.91 8.08 2.26
N ASP A 78 16.08 8.47 1.82
CA ASP A 78 17.10 9.10 2.66
C ASP A 78 16.57 10.43 3.19
N LEU A 79 16.58 10.59 4.51
CA LEU A 79 16.00 11.76 5.20
C LEU A 79 16.66 13.08 4.79
N ASP A 80 17.96 13.05 4.47
CA ASP A 80 18.73 14.25 4.22
C ASP A 80 18.74 14.61 2.72
N THR A 81 18.74 13.60 1.82
CA THR A 81 18.88 13.80 0.36
C THR A 81 17.62 13.50 -0.46
N GLY A 82 16.62 12.83 0.12
CA GLY A 82 15.43 12.36 -0.59
C GLY A 82 15.70 11.22 -1.58
N LYS A 83 16.94 10.71 -1.68
CA LYS A 83 17.28 9.59 -2.56
C LYS A 83 16.66 8.29 -2.05
N MET A 84 16.21 7.44 -2.97
CA MET A 84 15.68 6.14 -2.61
C MET A 84 16.76 5.24 -2.02
N LYS A 85 16.48 4.65 -0.86
CA LYS A 85 17.34 3.68 -0.17
C LYS A 85 16.95 2.26 -0.51
N TRP A 86 15.65 2.00 -0.50
CA TRP A 86 15.04 0.75 -0.95
C TRP A 86 13.57 1.01 -1.30
N PHE A 87 13.01 0.11 -2.09
CA PHE A 87 11.57 0.02 -2.33
C PHE A 87 11.16 -1.45 -2.37
N HIS A 88 9.88 -1.71 -2.15
CA HIS A 88 9.27 -3.01 -2.42
C HIS A 88 7.96 -2.78 -3.14
N GLN A 89 7.88 -3.28 -4.37
CA GLN A 89 6.66 -3.26 -5.16
C GLN A 89 5.78 -4.41 -4.73
N LEU A 90 4.54 -4.08 -4.35
CA LEU A 90 3.59 -5.01 -3.71
C LEU A 90 2.34 -5.22 -4.58
N GLY A 91 2.24 -4.51 -5.70
CA GLY A 91 1.25 -4.72 -6.77
C GLY A 91 1.89 -5.13 -8.10
N GLY A 92 1.05 -5.38 -9.09
CA GLY A 92 1.46 -5.63 -10.48
C GLY A 92 1.06 -4.45 -11.37
N TYR A 93 0.75 -4.73 -12.64
CA TYR A 93 0.11 -3.75 -13.52
C TYR A 93 -1.21 -3.24 -12.91
N ASP A 94 -1.23 -1.95 -12.55
CA ASP A 94 -2.40 -1.24 -12.02
C ASP A 94 -2.47 0.15 -12.65
N VAL A 95 -3.34 0.29 -13.66
CA VAL A 95 -3.56 1.55 -14.38
C VAL A 95 -5.01 2.00 -14.23
N PHE A 96 -5.32 2.54 -13.05
CA PHE A 96 -6.66 2.98 -12.67
C PHE A 96 -6.87 4.50 -12.75
N PHE A 97 -8.01 4.92 -13.29
CA PHE A 97 -8.58 6.24 -13.00
C PHE A 97 -10.10 6.20 -13.15
N VAL A 98 -10.80 7.02 -12.37
CA VAL A 98 -12.26 6.95 -12.16
C VAL A 98 -13.09 6.89 -13.45
N ALA A 99 -12.62 7.50 -14.55
CA ALA A 99 -13.34 7.48 -15.82
C ALA A 99 -13.40 6.07 -16.47
N CYS A 100 -12.49 5.17 -16.11
CA CYS A 100 -12.43 3.79 -16.61
C CYS A 100 -13.25 2.78 -15.80
N ASN A 101 -13.92 3.22 -14.72
CA ASN A 101 -14.97 2.43 -14.06
C ASN A 101 -16.08 1.99 -15.02
N ASN A 102 -16.32 2.75 -16.10
CA ASN A 102 -17.15 2.31 -17.21
C ASN A 102 -16.25 1.86 -18.36
N LEU A 103 -16.16 0.55 -18.59
CA LEU A 103 -15.37 -0.03 -19.68
C LEU A 103 -15.84 0.40 -21.09
N SER A 104 -17.01 1.02 -21.20
CA SER A 104 -17.51 1.62 -22.45
C SER A 104 -16.88 2.99 -22.75
N THR A 105 -16.15 3.57 -21.79
CA THR A 105 -15.43 4.82 -21.99
C THR A 105 -14.28 4.59 -22.98
N ALA A 106 -14.22 5.43 -24.02
CA ALA A 106 -13.15 5.36 -25.00
C ALA A 106 -11.78 5.65 -24.35
N ASN A 107 -10.73 4.99 -24.84
CA ASN A 107 -9.32 5.18 -24.46
C ASN A 107 -8.92 4.68 -23.06
N CYS A 108 -9.69 3.75 -22.46
CA CYS A 108 -9.22 3.09 -21.26
C CYS A 108 -8.05 2.14 -21.55
N PRO A 109 -7.03 2.11 -20.67
CA PRO A 109 -5.96 1.13 -20.74
C PRO A 109 -6.50 -0.30 -20.73
N PRO A 110 -5.75 -1.27 -21.26
CA PRO A 110 -6.08 -2.67 -21.03
C PRO A 110 -6.06 -2.94 -19.53
N GLY A 111 -7.05 -3.69 -19.04
CA GLY A 111 -7.06 -4.17 -17.66
C GLY A 111 -5.93 -5.18 -17.38
N PRO A 112 -5.82 -5.75 -16.16
CA PRO A 112 -6.74 -5.55 -15.04
C PRO A 112 -6.69 -4.12 -14.49
N ASP A 113 -7.79 -3.70 -13.88
CA ASP A 113 -7.93 -2.38 -13.26
C ASP A 113 -8.25 -2.53 -11.75
N PRO A 114 -7.28 -3.01 -10.94
CA PRO A 114 -7.54 -3.47 -9.59
C PRO A 114 -7.73 -2.33 -8.58
N ASP A 115 -7.25 -1.12 -8.87
CA ASP A 115 -7.36 0.03 -7.96
C ASP A 115 -6.80 -0.32 -6.56
N ALA A 116 -5.58 -0.85 -6.55
CA ALA A 116 -4.96 -1.48 -5.38
C ALA A 116 -4.10 -0.51 -4.56
N ASP A 117 -4.24 0.79 -4.81
CA ASP A 117 -3.35 1.82 -4.35
C ASP A 117 -3.19 1.92 -2.83
N PHE A 118 -2.01 2.37 -2.42
CA PHE A 118 -1.77 2.77 -1.04
C PHE A 118 -2.34 4.17 -0.79
N GLY A 119 -3.52 4.23 -0.18
CA GLY A 119 -4.15 5.49 0.22
C GLY A 119 -3.57 6.14 1.48
N GLU A 120 -2.75 5.43 2.26
CA GLU A 120 -2.21 5.91 3.54
C GLU A 120 -0.69 5.71 3.65
N ALA A 121 -0.04 6.56 4.45
CA ALA A 121 1.39 6.46 4.68
C ALA A 121 1.75 5.19 5.49
N PRO A 122 2.92 4.57 5.25
CA PRO A 122 3.35 3.42 6.02
C PRO A 122 3.58 3.75 7.50
N LEU A 123 3.07 2.89 8.39
CA LEU A 123 3.23 2.98 9.84
C LEU A 123 4.51 2.29 10.29
N MET A 124 5.35 3.01 11.04
CA MET A 124 6.55 2.44 11.65
C MET A 124 6.23 1.71 12.97
N LEU A 125 6.70 0.46 13.09
CA LEU A 125 6.48 -0.38 14.28
C LEU A 125 7.78 -1.04 14.74
N SER A 126 7.88 -1.29 16.05
CA SER A 126 8.93 -2.14 16.64
C SER A 126 8.26 -3.29 17.37
N VAL A 127 8.44 -4.51 16.89
CA VAL A 127 7.85 -5.72 17.47
C VAL A 127 8.92 -6.60 18.08
N LYS A 128 8.58 -7.41 19.09
CA LYS A 128 9.48 -8.42 19.65
C LYS A 128 9.06 -9.79 19.15
N ARG A 129 9.96 -10.50 18.45
CA ARG A 129 9.77 -11.89 18.02
C ARG A 129 10.89 -12.73 18.59
N ASN A 130 10.57 -13.75 19.38
CA ASN A 130 11.55 -14.66 20.00
C ASN A 130 12.71 -13.92 20.71
N LYS A 131 12.38 -12.92 21.55
CA LYS A 131 13.33 -12.03 22.26
C LYS A 131 14.20 -11.13 21.37
N THR A 132 14.04 -11.18 20.06
CA THR A 132 14.72 -10.28 19.11
C THR A 132 13.80 -9.13 18.73
N ARG A 133 14.33 -7.91 18.72
CA ARG A 133 13.60 -6.73 18.23
C ARG A 133 13.58 -6.76 16.70
N LEU A 134 12.40 -6.66 16.12
CA LEU A 134 12.18 -6.53 14.70
C LEU A 134 11.54 -5.16 14.44
N ASP A 135 12.19 -4.38 13.60
CA ASP A 135 11.79 -3.03 13.25
C ASP A 135 11.13 -3.09 11.86
N ILE A 136 9.80 -2.92 11.82
CA ILE A 136 9.02 -3.05 10.59
C ILE A 136 8.37 -1.72 10.19
N VAL A 137 7.96 -1.64 8.95
CA VAL A 137 7.02 -0.66 8.44
C VAL A 137 5.85 -1.40 7.80
N ALA A 138 4.62 -0.96 8.06
CA ALA A 138 3.42 -1.64 7.58
C ALA A 138 2.45 -0.67 6.92
N ALA A 139 1.79 -1.11 5.85
CA ALA A 139 0.75 -0.35 5.18
C ALA A 139 -0.35 -1.29 4.66
N VAL A 140 -1.55 -0.75 4.48
CA VAL A 140 -2.71 -1.47 3.94
C VAL A 140 -3.02 -0.91 2.56
N GLN A 141 -3.12 -1.79 1.57
CA GLN A 141 -3.57 -1.45 0.23
C GLN A 141 -5.08 -1.47 0.14
N LYS A 142 -5.62 -0.70 -0.82
CA LYS A 142 -7.05 -0.69 -1.15
C LYS A 142 -7.57 -2.04 -1.63
N SER A 143 -6.69 -2.91 -2.15
CA SER A 143 -6.94 -4.32 -2.42
C SER A 143 -7.27 -5.17 -1.17
N GLY A 144 -7.11 -4.61 0.04
CA GLY A 144 -7.39 -5.26 1.31
C GLY A 144 -6.19 -6.01 1.90
N PHE A 145 -5.03 -5.99 1.24
CA PHE A 145 -3.81 -6.61 1.75
C PHE A 145 -3.10 -5.67 2.72
N ALA A 146 -2.75 -6.19 3.89
CA ALA A 146 -1.83 -5.55 4.80
C ALA A 146 -0.43 -6.17 4.64
N TRP A 147 0.55 -5.29 4.46
CA TRP A 147 1.93 -5.65 4.19
C TRP A 147 2.82 -5.16 5.32
N ALA A 148 3.82 -5.95 5.71
CA ALA A 148 4.89 -5.49 6.57
C ALA A 148 6.26 -5.84 6.01
N LEU A 149 7.12 -4.83 6.02
CA LEU A 149 8.48 -4.88 5.49
C LEU A 149 9.50 -4.56 6.58
N ASP A 150 10.70 -5.13 6.46
CA ASP A 150 11.84 -4.77 7.30
C ASP A 150 12.30 -3.33 7.01
N ARG A 151 12.51 -2.52 8.04
CA ARG A 151 12.91 -1.11 7.88
C ARG A 151 14.30 -0.89 7.29
N ASN A 152 15.19 -1.88 7.34
CA ASN A 152 16.56 -1.73 6.87
C ASN A 152 16.66 -1.92 5.35
N ASN A 153 15.94 -2.89 4.80
CA ASN A 153 16.12 -3.34 3.42
C ASN A 153 14.81 -3.51 2.62
N GLY A 154 13.65 -3.30 3.24
CA GLY A 154 12.36 -3.46 2.57
C GLY A 154 11.98 -4.91 2.29
N SER A 155 12.67 -5.90 2.87
CA SER A 155 12.32 -7.30 2.69
C SER A 155 10.94 -7.61 3.30
N LEU A 156 10.15 -8.42 2.60
CA LEU A 156 8.82 -8.81 3.05
C LEU A 156 8.92 -9.67 4.32
N ILE A 157 8.27 -9.22 5.41
CA ILE A 157 8.18 -9.97 6.66
C ILE A 157 6.90 -10.80 6.69
N TRP A 158 5.76 -10.18 6.37
CA TRP A 158 4.48 -10.86 6.25
C TRP A 158 3.52 -10.08 5.35
N VAL A 159 2.54 -10.84 4.85
CA VAL A 159 1.35 -10.34 4.17
C VAL A 159 0.13 -10.98 4.83
N THR A 160 -0.94 -10.23 5.02
CA THR A 160 -2.23 -10.77 5.45
C THR A 160 -3.37 -10.08 4.72
N ILE A 161 -4.47 -10.81 4.52
CA ILE A 161 -5.67 -10.28 3.86
C ILE A 161 -6.61 -9.77 4.95
N GLY A 162 -7.08 -8.53 4.84
CA GLY A 162 -8.02 -7.90 5.77
C GLY A 162 -9.46 -8.42 5.73
N ASN A 163 -9.70 -9.67 5.31
CA ASN A 163 -11.04 -10.24 5.23
C ASN A 163 -11.42 -10.82 6.62
N SER A 164 -12.51 -10.46 7.29
CA SER A 164 -13.78 -9.84 6.86
C SER A 164 -14.34 -8.93 7.96
N CYS A 165 -15.00 -7.83 7.61
CA CYS A 165 -16.07 -7.26 8.45
C CYS A 165 -17.17 -8.33 8.58
N ARG A 166 -17.15 -9.11 9.66
CA ARG A 166 -18.25 -10.01 10.02
C ARG A 166 -19.29 -9.17 10.77
N THR A 167 -20.47 -9.01 10.19
CA THR A 167 -21.62 -8.42 10.89
C THR A 167 -22.15 -9.42 11.91
N ASP A 168 -21.53 -9.50 13.08
CA ASP A 168 -22.19 -10.00 14.27
C ASP A 168 -22.46 -8.81 15.18
N LEU A 169 -23.74 -8.47 15.34
CA LEU A 169 -24.31 -7.47 16.25
C LEU A 169 -24.03 -5.99 15.92
N GLY A 170 -24.50 -5.51 14.76
CA GLY A 170 -25.03 -4.14 14.62
C GLY A 170 -24.11 -2.96 14.93
N LEU A 171 -22.80 -3.17 14.99
CA LEU A 171 -21.79 -2.11 15.13
C LEU A 171 -20.82 -2.23 13.96
N LEU A 172 -20.63 -1.15 13.21
CA LEU A 172 -19.55 -1.05 12.21
C LEU A 172 -18.21 -1.10 12.95
N VAL A 173 -17.63 -2.30 13.05
CA VAL A 173 -16.23 -2.48 13.42
C VAL A 173 -15.50 -2.88 12.14
N CYS A 174 -15.05 -1.89 11.37
CA CYS A 174 -13.83 -2.11 10.60
C CYS A 174 -12.77 -2.41 11.63
N ILE A 175 -12.21 -3.62 11.61
CA ILE A 175 -11.05 -3.93 12.44
C ILE A 175 -9.99 -2.91 12.02
N SER A 176 -9.77 -1.90 12.86
CA SER A 176 -8.53 -1.17 12.88
C SER A 176 -7.48 -2.21 13.28
N SER A 177 -6.87 -2.86 12.30
CA SER A 177 -5.92 -3.96 12.46
C SER A 177 -4.64 -3.58 13.21
N ILE A 178 -4.59 -2.39 13.83
CA ILE A 178 -3.58 -1.98 14.79
C ILE A 178 -3.86 -2.60 16.17
N LEU A 179 -5.11 -2.85 16.57
CA LEU A 179 -5.43 -3.32 17.93
C LEU A 179 -5.36 -4.84 18.12
N GLN A 180 -5.48 -5.65 17.07
CA GLN A 180 -5.57 -7.11 17.20
C GLN A 180 -4.21 -7.84 17.22
N VAL A 181 -3.10 -7.12 17.03
CA VAL A 181 -1.75 -7.66 17.30
C VAL A 181 -1.52 -7.81 18.83
N SER A 182 -2.30 -7.11 19.66
CA SER A 182 -2.16 -7.18 21.12
C SER A 182 -2.86 -8.40 21.76
N THR A 183 -3.76 -9.11 21.07
CA THR A 183 -4.60 -10.16 21.69
C THR A 183 -4.17 -11.59 21.39
N MET A 184 -3.13 -11.81 20.57
CA MET A 184 -2.56 -13.15 20.32
C MET A 184 -1.33 -13.50 21.19
N ILE A 185 -1.00 -12.71 22.22
CA ILE A 185 0.13 -12.97 23.13
C ILE A 185 -0.34 -12.98 24.59
N GLN A 186 -0.95 -14.10 24.99
CA GLN A 186 -1.14 -14.67 26.35
C GLN A 186 -1.70 -13.81 27.53
N PRO A 187 -2.35 -14.44 28.53
CA PRO A 187 -3.07 -13.75 29.60
C PRO A 187 -2.09 -13.16 30.62
N VAL A 188 -2.62 -12.24 31.45
CA VAL A 188 -2.13 -11.76 32.76
C VAL A 188 -1.81 -10.26 32.81
N LEU A 189 -2.71 -9.59 33.55
CA LEU A 189 -2.62 -8.30 34.26
C LEU A 189 -2.73 -6.98 33.48
N ILE A 190 -3.99 -6.52 33.44
CA ILE A 190 -4.47 -5.13 33.40
C ILE A 190 -3.91 -4.36 34.61
N TRP A 191 -3.30 -3.19 34.40
CA TRP A 191 -3.43 -2.00 35.28
C TRP A 191 -3.32 -0.72 34.44
N SER A 192 -4.50 -0.11 34.23
CA SER A 192 -4.83 1.33 34.19
C SER A 192 -3.89 2.35 33.54
N VAL A 193 -4.38 2.96 32.45
CA VAL A 193 -4.38 4.42 32.31
C VAL A 193 -5.80 4.85 31.94
N SER A 194 -6.47 5.48 32.89
CA SER A 194 -7.78 6.12 32.72
C SER A 194 -7.61 7.49 32.09
N MET A 195 -8.34 7.78 31.01
CA MET A 195 -8.71 9.15 30.65
C MET A 195 -10.17 9.18 30.19
N PRO A 196 -10.92 10.26 30.51
CA PRO A 196 -12.38 10.23 30.65
C PRO A 196 -13.09 10.47 29.31
N LEU A 197 -14.23 9.79 29.14
CA LEU A 197 -15.23 10.06 28.11
C LEU A 197 -16.06 11.29 28.52
N GLU A 198 -16.06 12.35 27.70
CA GLU A 198 -17.15 13.33 27.73
C GLU A 198 -17.35 14.00 26.35
N SER A 199 -18.56 13.78 25.81
CA SER A 199 -19.34 14.56 24.82
C SER A 199 -18.75 14.93 23.45
N ALA A 200 -19.32 14.33 22.39
CA ALA A 200 -19.76 15.02 21.16
C ALA A 200 -20.60 14.03 20.33
N THR A 201 -21.93 14.00 20.53
CA THR A 201 -22.95 14.61 19.65
C THR A 201 -23.07 13.97 18.27
N GLU A 202 -24.26 13.41 18.01
CA GLU A 202 -24.74 12.82 16.76
C GLU A 202 -24.36 13.62 15.50
N TYR A 203 -23.83 12.92 14.50
CA TYR A 203 -24.08 13.24 13.10
C TYR A 203 -24.72 12.03 12.42
N LYS A 204 -26.05 12.12 12.30
CA LYS A 204 -26.86 11.34 11.34
C LYS A 204 -26.59 11.92 9.95
N LEU A 205 -26.25 11.08 8.98
CA LEU A 205 -26.63 11.29 7.58
C LEU A 205 -26.64 9.94 6.85
N CYS A 206 -27.58 9.87 5.92
CA CYS A 206 -28.21 8.72 5.25
C CYS A 206 -27.32 7.57 4.79
#